data_AF-A0A1G8LZL1-F1
#
_entry.id   AF-A0A1G8LZL1-F1
#
_cell.length_a   1.000
_cell.length_b   1.000
_cell.length_c   1.000
_cell.angle_alpha   90.00
_cell.angle_beta   90.00
_cell.angle_gamma   90.00
#
_symmetry.space_group_name_H-M   'P 1'
#
loop_
_entity.id
_entity.type
_entity.pdbx_description
1 polymer ?
#
loop_
_entity_poly.entity_id
_entity_poly.type
_entity_poly.pdbx_seq_one_letter_code
_entity_poly.pdbx_strand_id
1 'polypeptide(L)'
;MAPDLKNAGTWQLMVDSNQELLLRKSGHDVHWWAARGREAGVKNDAELRDWMRDEHGITGYAQYAVSWEMFGYPEFMLRHADELIDGQYAKHPELRPIADALLAWAEATDGVAIQMRKGYVSLHSPRRKFAQVTRANNTSVDVLLRLAVAPGGRVEAAKVREGDFFDRKVRLKSVDDMDGELFGLLERALAENS
;
A
#
# COMPACT_ATOMS: atom_id res chain seq x y z
N MET A 1 9.14 3.06 -26.25
CA MET A 1 8.85 4.29 -25.50
C MET A 1 8.57 3.85 -24.07
N ALA A 2 9.45 4.19 -23.13
CA ALA A 2 9.52 3.57 -21.80
C ALA A 2 8.40 4.08 -20.86
N PRO A 3 7.71 3.22 -20.10
CA PRO A 3 6.79 3.66 -19.06
C PRO A 3 7.56 4.17 -17.82
N ASP A 4 7.07 5.27 -17.24
CA ASP A 4 7.65 6.00 -16.11
C ASP A 4 7.49 5.22 -14.78
N LEU A 5 8.61 4.94 -14.12
CA LEU A 5 8.79 4.10 -12.92
C LEU A 5 8.31 4.75 -11.59
N LYS A 6 7.41 5.73 -11.63
CA LYS A 6 6.97 6.48 -10.42
C LYS A 6 5.72 5.94 -9.73
N ASN A 7 5.04 4.94 -10.30
CA ASN A 7 3.60 4.79 -10.07
C ASN A 7 3.15 3.74 -9.05
N ALA A 8 3.91 2.69 -8.71
CA ALA A 8 3.36 1.61 -7.87
C ALA A 8 3.08 2.01 -6.40
N GLY A 9 3.44 3.23 -6.00
CA GLY A 9 3.02 3.82 -4.75
C GLY A 9 1.99 4.94 -4.91
N THR A 10 2.05 5.61 -6.04
CA THR A 10 1.14 6.68 -6.41
C THR A 10 -0.26 6.12 -6.71
N TRP A 11 -0.37 4.86 -7.17
CA TRP A 11 -1.67 4.29 -7.50
C TRP A 11 -2.51 3.95 -6.27
N GLN A 12 -1.96 3.39 -5.17
CA GLN A 12 -2.78 3.15 -3.98
C GLN A 12 -3.29 4.47 -3.37
N LEU A 13 -2.44 5.50 -3.31
CA LEU A 13 -2.90 6.86 -2.95
C LEU A 13 -3.94 7.41 -3.93
N MET A 14 -3.83 7.10 -5.22
CA MET A 14 -4.83 7.45 -6.23
C MET A 14 -6.13 6.66 -6.02
N VAL A 15 -6.06 5.39 -5.63
CA VAL A 15 -7.22 4.57 -5.25
C VAL A 15 -7.93 5.21 -4.07
N ASP A 16 -7.22 5.45 -2.98
CA ASP A 16 -7.78 6.04 -1.76
C ASP A 16 -8.37 7.44 -2.06
N SER A 17 -7.65 8.27 -2.81
CA SER A 17 -8.14 9.60 -3.23
C SER A 17 -9.40 9.52 -4.11
N ASN A 18 -9.48 8.51 -4.98
CA ASN A 18 -10.65 8.31 -5.85
C ASN A 18 -11.86 7.77 -5.06
N GLN A 19 -11.62 6.93 -4.06
CA GLN A 19 -12.65 6.44 -3.14
C GLN A 19 -13.20 7.58 -2.27
N GLU A 20 -12.34 8.43 -1.69
CA GLU A 20 -12.76 9.62 -0.95
C GLU A 20 -13.52 10.61 -1.84
N LEU A 21 -13.04 10.81 -3.08
CA LEU A 21 -13.73 11.66 -4.05
C LEU A 21 -15.13 11.12 -4.39
N LEU A 22 -15.26 9.81 -4.58
CA LEU A 22 -16.53 9.14 -4.82
C LEU A 22 -17.47 9.32 -3.62
N LEU A 23 -17.01 9.04 -2.40
CA LEU A 23 -17.79 9.19 -1.18
C LEU A 23 -18.27 10.63 -1.01
N ARG A 24 -17.38 11.62 -1.19
CA ARG A 24 -17.74 13.04 -1.08
C ARG A 24 -18.74 13.48 -2.14
N LYS A 25 -18.66 12.96 -3.37
CA LYS A 25 -19.54 13.36 -4.47
C LYS A 25 -20.89 12.65 -4.47
N SER A 26 -20.93 11.42 -3.99
CA SER A 26 -22.10 10.54 -4.13
C SER A 26 -22.78 10.18 -2.81
N GLY A 27 -22.14 10.43 -1.67
CA GLY A 27 -22.62 10.03 -0.35
C GLY A 27 -22.46 8.53 -0.06
N HIS A 28 -21.89 7.75 -0.98
CA HIS A 28 -21.75 6.30 -0.87
C HIS A 28 -20.34 5.84 -1.26
N ASP A 29 -19.87 4.77 -0.61
CA ASP A 29 -18.55 4.19 -0.85
C ASP A 29 -18.52 3.28 -2.09
N VAL A 30 -17.33 2.76 -2.42
CA VAL A 30 -17.14 1.87 -3.56
C VAL A 30 -17.91 0.56 -3.46
N HIS A 31 -18.08 0.00 -2.26
CA HIS A 31 -18.78 -1.26 -2.08
C HIS A 31 -20.27 -1.10 -2.39
N TRP A 32 -20.88 -0.01 -1.95
CA TRP A 32 -22.26 0.34 -2.28
C TRP A 32 -22.43 0.51 -3.79
N TRP A 33 -21.53 1.26 -4.43
CA TRP A 33 -21.59 1.49 -5.87
C TRP A 33 -21.35 0.22 -6.68
N ALA A 34 -20.43 -0.63 -6.26
CA ALA A 34 -20.15 -1.90 -6.89
C ALA A 34 -21.33 -2.88 -6.74
N ALA A 35 -22.01 -2.87 -5.59
CA ALA A 35 -23.25 -3.63 -5.41
C ALA A 35 -24.34 -3.16 -6.38
N ARG A 36 -24.56 -1.83 -6.49
CA ARG A 36 -25.53 -1.26 -7.43
C ARG A 36 -25.19 -1.53 -8.90
N GLY A 37 -23.91 -1.42 -9.27
CA GLY A 37 -23.45 -1.75 -10.62
C GLY A 37 -23.69 -3.23 -10.97
N ARG A 38 -23.46 -4.15 -10.02
CA ARG A 38 -23.77 -5.57 -10.18
C ARG A 38 -25.28 -5.81 -10.33
N GLU A 39 -26.10 -5.16 -9.52
CA GLU A 39 -27.58 -5.24 -9.62
C GLU A 39 -28.11 -4.68 -10.95
N ALA A 40 -27.50 -3.60 -11.45
CA ALA A 40 -27.80 -3.02 -12.76
C ALA A 40 -27.29 -3.87 -13.93
N GLY A 41 -26.57 -4.96 -13.67
CA GLY A 41 -26.08 -5.89 -14.69
C GLY A 41 -24.90 -5.35 -15.51
N VAL A 42 -24.16 -4.38 -14.98
CA VAL A 42 -22.96 -3.80 -15.61
C VAL A 42 -21.85 -4.84 -15.69
N LYS A 43 -21.28 -5.06 -16.88
CA LYS A 43 -20.37 -6.18 -17.15
C LYS A 43 -18.92 -5.79 -17.39
N ASN A 44 -18.65 -4.51 -17.66
CA ASN A 44 -17.31 -4.03 -17.95
C ASN A 44 -17.15 -2.54 -17.62
N ASP A 45 -15.92 -2.05 -17.67
CA ASP A 45 -15.56 -0.67 -17.35
C ASP A 45 -16.26 0.38 -18.20
N ALA A 46 -16.54 0.09 -19.49
CA ALA A 46 -17.21 1.03 -20.37
C ALA A 46 -18.67 1.19 -19.96
N GLU A 47 -19.37 0.07 -19.80
CA GLU A 47 -20.75 0.06 -19.30
C GLU A 47 -20.86 0.72 -17.92
N LEU A 48 -19.90 0.51 -17.02
CA LEU A 48 -19.92 1.12 -15.69
C LEU A 48 -19.82 2.64 -15.76
N ARG A 49 -18.90 3.15 -16.59
CA ARG A 49 -18.73 4.61 -16.75
C ARG A 49 -19.96 5.24 -17.39
N ASP A 50 -20.59 4.55 -18.33
CA ASP A 50 -21.81 5.03 -18.97
C ASP A 50 -22.97 5.04 -17.97
N TRP A 51 -23.20 3.93 -17.27
CA TRP A 51 -24.22 3.79 -16.23
C TRP A 51 -24.07 4.84 -15.11
N MET A 52 -22.86 4.99 -14.53
CA MET A 52 -22.62 5.97 -13.47
C MET A 52 -22.80 7.42 -13.94
N ARG A 53 -22.44 7.73 -15.19
CA ARG A 53 -22.61 9.07 -15.76
C ARG A 53 -24.07 9.36 -16.05
N ASP A 54 -24.73 8.46 -16.77
CA ASP A 54 -26.03 8.72 -17.37
C ASP A 54 -27.16 8.57 -16.36
N GLU A 55 -27.07 7.61 -15.42
CA GLU A 55 -28.10 7.38 -14.41
C GLU A 55 -27.85 8.14 -13.10
N HIS A 56 -26.58 8.45 -12.79
CA HIS A 56 -26.20 8.96 -11.47
C HIS A 56 -25.38 10.26 -11.51
N GLY A 57 -25.02 10.77 -12.69
CA GLY A 57 -24.27 12.02 -12.85
C GLY A 57 -22.83 11.95 -12.31
N ILE A 58 -22.33 10.76 -11.97
CA ILE A 58 -20.98 10.58 -11.44
C ILE A 58 -20.02 10.41 -12.60
N THR A 59 -19.03 11.28 -12.69
CA THR A 59 -18.06 11.33 -13.79
C THR A 59 -16.62 11.45 -13.30
N GLY A 60 -15.69 11.12 -14.19
CA GLY A 60 -14.25 11.29 -13.96
C GLY A 60 -13.69 10.28 -12.97
N TYR A 61 -12.70 10.70 -12.18
CA TYR A 61 -11.88 9.79 -11.39
C TYR A 61 -12.64 8.93 -10.35
N ALA A 62 -13.81 9.38 -9.90
CA ALA A 62 -14.68 8.61 -9.00
C ALA A 62 -15.18 7.29 -9.62
N GLN A 63 -15.32 7.22 -10.95
CA GLN A 63 -15.76 6.01 -11.65
C GLN A 63 -14.69 4.91 -11.61
N TYR A 64 -13.40 5.27 -11.59
CA TYR A 64 -12.32 4.29 -11.54
C TYR A 64 -12.29 3.54 -10.22
N ALA A 65 -12.64 4.19 -9.11
CA ALA A 65 -12.71 3.53 -7.81
C ALA A 65 -13.74 2.39 -7.80
N VAL A 66 -14.90 2.60 -8.43
CA VAL A 66 -15.95 1.57 -8.55
C VAL A 66 -15.57 0.49 -9.56
N SER A 67 -14.92 0.89 -10.66
CA SER A 67 -14.40 -0.02 -11.68
C SER A 67 -13.39 -1.01 -11.08
N TRP A 68 -12.45 -0.53 -10.28
CA TRP A 68 -11.46 -1.39 -9.63
C TRP A 68 -12.08 -2.33 -8.60
N GLU A 69 -13.09 -1.87 -7.85
CA GLU A 69 -13.85 -2.71 -6.93
C GLU A 69 -14.66 -3.80 -7.65
N MET A 70 -15.18 -3.53 -8.85
CA MET A 70 -16.01 -4.49 -9.60
C MET A 70 -15.20 -5.46 -10.44
N PHE A 71 -14.12 -5.00 -11.07
CA PHE A 71 -13.42 -5.73 -12.12
C PHE A 71 -11.95 -6.00 -11.79
N GLY A 72 -11.46 -5.51 -10.66
CA GLY A 72 -10.07 -5.59 -10.27
C GLY A 72 -9.21 -4.50 -10.91
N TYR A 73 -7.94 -4.46 -10.52
CA TYR A 73 -7.00 -3.46 -11.04
C TYR A 73 -6.56 -3.80 -12.46
N PRO A 74 -6.30 -2.77 -13.31
CA PRO A 74 -5.70 -2.99 -14.62
C PRO A 74 -4.37 -3.73 -14.51
N GLU A 75 -4.17 -4.72 -15.36
CA GLU A 75 -3.00 -5.61 -15.33
C GLU A 75 -1.65 -4.84 -15.37
N PHE A 76 -1.59 -3.71 -16.09
CA PHE A 76 -0.39 -2.89 -16.15
C PHE A 76 -0.01 -2.30 -14.78
N MET A 77 -0.98 -2.00 -13.91
CA MET A 77 -0.69 -1.50 -12.56
C MET A 77 -0.12 -2.60 -11.66
N LEU A 78 -0.62 -3.83 -11.80
CA LEU A 78 -0.10 -5.01 -11.09
C LEU A 78 1.31 -5.35 -11.56
N ARG A 79 1.56 -5.42 -12.87
CA ARG A 79 2.90 -5.67 -13.43
C ARG A 79 3.94 -4.64 -12.97
N HIS A 80 3.56 -3.37 -12.86
CA HIS A 80 4.48 -2.34 -12.36
C HIS A 80 4.82 -2.48 -10.87
N ALA A 81 3.92 -3.03 -10.05
CA ALA A 81 4.22 -3.32 -8.65
C ALA A 81 5.24 -4.45 -8.54
N ASP A 82 5.05 -5.54 -9.29
CA ASP A 82 5.96 -6.68 -9.36
C ASP A 82 7.35 -6.26 -9.85
N GLU A 83 7.42 -5.48 -10.95
CA GLU A 83 8.68 -4.94 -11.46
C GLU A 83 9.43 -4.07 -10.43
N LEU A 84 8.70 -3.30 -9.60
CA LEU A 84 9.31 -2.43 -8.61
C LEU A 84 9.84 -3.18 -7.39
N ILE A 85 9.17 -4.25 -6.95
CA ILE A 85 9.69 -5.10 -5.87
C ILE A 85 10.81 -6.01 -6.37
N ASP A 86 10.68 -6.58 -7.58
CA ASP A 86 11.74 -7.35 -8.24
C ASP A 86 13.00 -6.49 -8.41
N GLY A 87 12.84 -5.25 -8.87
CA GLY A 87 13.94 -4.30 -9.03
C GLY A 87 14.67 -3.96 -7.72
N GLN A 88 13.99 -3.98 -6.57
CA GLN A 88 14.62 -3.71 -5.26
C GLN A 88 15.58 -4.83 -4.84
N TYR A 89 15.29 -6.07 -5.24
CA TYR A 89 16.00 -7.28 -4.81
C TYR A 89 16.71 -8.03 -5.94
N ALA A 90 16.71 -7.52 -7.18
CA ALA A 90 17.32 -8.19 -8.34
C ALA A 90 18.80 -8.59 -8.13
N LYS A 91 19.56 -7.85 -7.31
CA LYS A 91 20.96 -8.14 -6.97
C LYS A 91 21.14 -8.87 -5.64
N HIS A 92 20.06 -9.03 -4.88
CA HIS A 92 20.01 -9.58 -3.52
C HIS A 92 18.76 -10.46 -3.34
N PRO A 93 18.54 -11.48 -4.19
CA PRO A 93 17.34 -12.30 -4.17
C PRO A 93 17.15 -13.03 -2.83
N GLU A 94 18.23 -13.27 -2.08
CA GLU A 94 18.21 -13.89 -0.75
C GLU A 94 17.46 -13.06 0.30
N LEU A 95 17.35 -11.73 0.11
CA LEU A 95 16.62 -10.84 1.02
C LEU A 95 15.15 -10.67 0.61
N ARG A 96 14.77 -11.11 -0.59
CA ARG A 96 13.41 -10.96 -1.11
C ARG A 96 12.35 -11.66 -0.24
N PRO A 97 12.57 -12.89 0.28
CA PRO A 97 11.60 -13.54 1.15
C PRO A 97 11.20 -12.75 2.40
N ILE A 98 12.09 -11.90 2.94
CA ILE A 98 11.77 -11.02 4.08
C ILE A 98 10.73 -9.97 3.66
N ALA A 99 10.92 -9.38 2.49
CA ALA A 99 9.98 -8.40 1.96
C ALA A 99 8.63 -9.04 1.60
N ASP A 100 8.65 -10.24 1.01
CA ASP A 100 7.43 -10.99 0.69
C ASP A 100 6.62 -11.33 1.94
N ALA A 101 7.29 -11.75 3.02
CA ALA A 101 6.63 -12.01 4.30
C ALA A 101 5.99 -10.75 4.92
N LEU A 102 6.65 -9.59 4.80
CA LEU A 102 6.09 -8.30 5.24
C LEU A 102 4.89 -7.85 4.39
N LEU A 103 4.95 -8.09 3.08
CA LEU A 103 3.86 -7.79 2.16
C LEU A 103 2.65 -8.68 2.44
N ALA A 104 2.87 -9.97 2.64
CA ALA A 104 1.80 -10.90 3.00
C ALA A 104 1.14 -10.52 4.33
N TRP A 105 1.92 -10.11 5.34
CA TRP A 105 1.36 -9.57 6.58
C TRP A 105 0.52 -8.31 6.33
N ALA A 106 1.03 -7.37 5.54
CA ALA A 106 0.33 -6.13 5.23
C ALA A 106 -0.96 -6.37 4.44
N GLU A 107 -0.98 -7.29 3.48
CA GLU A 107 -2.17 -7.69 2.72
C GLU A 107 -3.23 -8.36 3.60
N ALA A 108 -2.79 -9.12 4.62
CA ALA A 108 -3.68 -9.80 5.56
C ALA A 108 -4.17 -8.92 6.72
N THR A 109 -3.66 -7.69 6.86
CA THR A 109 -3.96 -6.81 7.99
C THR A 109 -4.92 -5.68 7.58
N ASP A 110 -6.10 -5.66 8.19
CA ASP A 110 -7.09 -4.62 7.96
C ASP A 110 -6.54 -3.22 8.26
N GLY A 111 -6.85 -2.26 7.38
CA GLY A 111 -6.41 -0.87 7.52
C GLY A 111 -4.95 -0.63 7.11
N VAL A 112 -4.29 -1.60 6.48
CA VAL A 112 -2.95 -1.40 5.90
C VAL A 112 -3.04 -1.27 4.38
N ALA A 113 -2.57 -0.14 3.85
CA ALA A 113 -2.39 0.10 2.43
C ALA A 113 -0.91 -0.01 2.05
N ILE A 114 -0.60 -0.73 0.97
CA ILE A 114 0.77 -0.96 0.49
C ILE A 114 1.12 0.03 -0.62
N GLN A 115 2.31 0.60 -0.51
CA GLN A 115 2.84 1.58 -1.44
C GLN A 115 4.23 1.17 -1.95
N MET A 116 4.31 0.62 -3.17
CA MET A 116 5.58 0.18 -3.77
C MET A 116 6.37 1.35 -4.36
N ARG A 117 7.62 1.55 -3.95
CA ARG A 117 8.54 2.56 -4.52
C ARG A 117 9.79 1.88 -5.06
N LYS A 118 10.53 2.56 -5.93
CA LYS A 118 11.73 2.02 -6.58
C LYS A 118 12.80 1.48 -5.62
N GLY A 119 12.89 2.01 -4.39
CA GLY A 119 13.92 1.63 -3.42
C GLY A 119 13.40 1.16 -2.07
N TYR A 120 12.09 1.14 -1.87
CA TYR A 120 11.46 0.75 -0.60
C TYR A 120 9.96 0.47 -0.81
N VAL A 121 9.34 -0.20 0.15
CA VAL A 121 7.89 -0.28 0.28
C VAL A 121 7.45 0.60 1.45
N SER A 122 6.36 1.36 1.30
CA SER A 122 5.72 2.05 2.43
C SER A 122 4.41 1.39 2.81
N LEU A 123 4.14 1.33 4.09
CA LEU A 123 2.88 0.85 4.65
C LEU A 123 2.15 2.03 5.27
N HIS A 124 0.88 2.17 4.92
CA HIS A 124 0.01 3.28 5.27
C HIS A 124 -1.17 2.80 6.10
N SER A 125 -1.49 3.53 7.15
CA SER A 125 -2.80 3.49 7.79
C SER A 125 -3.74 4.40 6.99
N PRO A 126 -5.04 4.43 7.31
CA PRO A 126 -5.97 5.39 6.70
C PRO A 126 -5.53 6.85 6.89
N ARG A 127 -4.81 7.14 7.99
CA ARG A 127 -4.41 8.51 8.31
C ARG A 127 -3.05 8.90 7.71
N ARG A 128 -2.05 8.01 7.76
CA ARG A 128 -0.67 8.31 7.34
C ARG A 128 0.21 7.08 7.23
N LYS A 129 1.38 7.26 6.60
CA LYS A 129 2.46 6.27 6.58
C LYS A 129 2.91 5.94 8.01
N PHE A 130 2.96 4.65 8.35
CA PHE A 130 3.38 4.16 9.66
C PHE A 130 4.62 3.25 9.62
N ALA A 131 4.92 2.65 8.47
CA ALA A 131 6.13 1.86 8.29
C ALA A 131 6.77 2.03 6.89
N GLN A 132 8.06 1.73 6.81
CA GLN A 132 8.81 1.64 5.55
C GLN A 132 9.71 0.41 5.58
N VAL A 133 9.57 -0.47 4.58
CA VAL A 133 10.42 -1.63 4.36
C VAL A 133 11.48 -1.26 3.34
N THR A 134 12.76 -1.33 3.71
CA THR A 134 13.87 -0.88 2.86
C THR A 134 14.99 -1.90 2.91
N ARG A 135 15.50 -2.31 1.75
CA ARG A 135 16.78 -3.02 1.72
C ARG A 135 17.88 -2.09 2.24
N ALA A 136 18.37 -2.36 3.45
CA ALA A 136 19.26 -1.46 4.17
C ALA A 136 20.69 -1.54 3.64
N ASN A 137 21.14 -2.77 3.36
CA ASN A 137 22.44 -3.08 2.78
C ASN A 137 22.36 -4.42 2.03
N ASN A 138 23.50 -5.04 1.75
CA ASN A 138 23.56 -6.29 0.99
C ASN A 138 23.17 -7.53 1.81
N THR A 139 22.88 -7.39 3.10
CA THR A 139 22.60 -8.52 4.01
C THR A 139 21.42 -8.29 4.93
N SER A 140 20.66 -7.20 4.75
CA SER A 140 19.53 -6.90 5.64
C SER A 140 18.48 -6.00 5.02
N VAL A 141 17.28 -6.12 5.57
CA VAL A 141 16.12 -5.26 5.34
C VAL A 141 15.82 -4.53 6.64
N ASP A 142 15.68 -3.20 6.58
CA ASP A 142 15.22 -2.39 7.70
C ASP A 142 13.72 -2.14 7.57
N VAL A 143 12.99 -2.37 8.65
CA VAL A 143 11.62 -1.89 8.83
C VAL A 143 11.70 -0.63 9.68
N LEU A 144 11.59 0.53 9.06
CA LEU A 144 11.49 1.79 9.78
C LEU A 144 10.05 2.00 10.23
N LEU A 145 9.86 2.43 11.47
CA LEU A 145 8.57 2.56 12.13
C LEU A 145 8.35 3.98 12.60
N ARG A 146 7.15 4.50 12.36
CA ARG A 146 6.64 5.68 13.05
C ARG A 146 6.04 5.23 14.38
N LEU A 147 6.87 5.10 15.41
CA LEU A 147 6.46 4.46 16.66
C LEU A 147 7.03 5.19 17.87
N ALA A 148 6.17 5.54 18.83
CA ALA A 148 6.58 6.20 20.07
C ALA A 148 7.12 5.18 21.09
N VAL A 149 8.27 4.58 20.81
CA VAL A 149 8.97 3.66 21.73
C VAL A 149 10.40 4.13 21.95
N ALA A 150 11.01 3.85 23.11
CA ALA A 150 12.44 4.10 23.30
C ALA A 150 13.25 3.03 22.53
N PRO A 151 14.39 3.38 21.92
CA PRO A 151 15.32 2.38 21.39
C PRO A 151 15.79 1.43 22.52
N GLY A 152 15.87 0.15 22.21
CA GLY A 152 16.22 -0.90 23.17
C GLY A 152 15.80 -2.28 22.66
N GLY A 153 16.56 -3.31 23.07
CA GLY A 153 16.34 -4.67 22.58
C GLY A 153 16.47 -4.74 21.06
N ARG A 154 15.39 -5.13 20.38
CA ARG A 154 15.32 -5.24 18.92
C ARG A 154 15.11 -3.91 18.18
N VAL A 155 14.58 -2.89 18.86
CA VAL A 155 14.31 -1.59 18.26
C VAL A 155 15.58 -0.74 18.30
N GLU A 156 16.12 -0.44 17.13
CA GLU A 156 17.28 0.44 16.97
C GLU A 156 16.83 1.89 16.66
N ALA A 157 17.67 2.86 17.03
CA ALA A 157 17.53 4.23 16.56
C ALA A 157 17.95 4.32 15.07
N ALA A 158 17.14 5.01 14.27
CA ALA A 158 17.48 5.34 12.88
C ALA A 158 17.88 6.81 12.79
N LYS A 159 18.97 7.08 12.06
CA LYS A 159 19.37 8.46 11.77
C LYS A 159 18.49 9.00 10.66
N VAL A 160 17.60 9.92 11.03
CA VAL A 160 16.69 10.58 10.09
C VAL A 160 16.93 12.08 10.05
N ARG A 161 16.31 12.77 9.08
CA ARG A 161 16.34 14.24 9.01
C ARG A 161 15.51 14.82 10.15
N GLU A 162 15.82 16.05 10.54
CA GLU A 162 15.02 16.77 11.51
C GLU A 162 13.55 16.85 11.03
N GLY A 163 12.61 16.48 11.91
CA GLY A 163 11.17 16.43 11.60
C GLY A 163 10.69 15.14 10.92
N ASP A 164 11.57 14.19 10.61
CA ASP A 164 11.18 12.86 10.15
C ASP A 164 10.82 11.97 11.36
N PHE A 165 9.77 11.17 11.21
CA PHE A 165 9.17 10.37 12.29
C PHE A 165 9.56 8.88 12.23
N PHE A 166 10.38 8.49 11.25
CA PHE A 166 10.90 7.13 11.08
C PHE A 166 12.23 6.92 11.81
N ASP A 167 12.33 7.43 13.05
CA ASP A 167 13.54 7.38 13.88
C ASP A 167 13.68 6.07 14.68
N ARG A 168 12.76 5.13 14.49
CA ARG A 168 12.82 3.75 14.98
C ARG A 168 12.94 2.79 13.82
N LYS A 169 13.78 1.78 13.96
CA LYS A 169 13.90 0.70 12.99
C LYS A 169 14.08 -0.65 13.66
N VAL A 170 13.64 -1.69 12.99
CA VAL A 170 14.04 -3.07 13.25
C VAL A 170 14.80 -3.59 12.05
N ARG A 171 15.95 -4.21 12.28
CA ARG A 171 16.77 -4.81 11.22
C ARG A 171 16.50 -6.30 11.12
N LEU A 172 16.13 -6.75 9.93
CA LEU A 172 15.84 -8.14 9.59
C LEU A 172 16.96 -8.69 8.71
N LYS A 173 17.44 -9.88 9.04
CA LYS A 173 18.50 -10.61 8.32
C LYS A 173 18.01 -11.93 7.73
N SER A 174 16.94 -12.51 8.27
CA SER A 174 16.28 -13.68 7.70
C SER A 174 14.75 -13.59 7.86
N VAL A 175 14.04 -14.55 7.27
CA VAL A 175 12.59 -14.68 7.46
C VAL A 175 12.27 -15.07 8.91
N ASP A 176 13.18 -15.69 9.65
CA ASP A 176 12.96 -16.02 11.08
C ASP A 176 12.86 -14.76 11.95
N ASP A 177 13.35 -13.63 11.45
CA ASP A 177 13.15 -12.33 12.09
C ASP A 177 11.68 -11.85 11.98
N MET A 178 10.83 -12.50 11.17
CA MET A 178 9.38 -12.26 11.09
C MET A 178 8.64 -12.97 12.24
N ASP A 179 8.96 -12.58 13.47
CA ASP A 179 8.41 -13.18 14.68
C ASP A 179 7.33 -12.29 15.35
N GLY A 180 6.76 -12.79 16.44
CA GLY A 180 5.72 -12.09 17.19
C GLY A 180 6.14 -10.74 17.77
N GLU A 181 7.43 -10.52 18.06
CA GLU A 181 7.91 -9.21 18.53
C GLU A 181 7.83 -8.18 17.40
N LEU A 182 8.25 -8.54 16.18
CA LEU A 182 8.12 -7.65 15.02
C LEU A 182 6.65 -7.35 14.69
N PHE A 183 5.79 -8.38 14.67
CA PHE A 183 4.36 -8.19 14.40
C PHE A 183 3.71 -7.26 15.44
N GLY A 184 4.01 -7.44 16.73
CA GLY A 184 3.50 -6.55 17.78
C GLY A 184 3.97 -5.09 17.62
N LEU A 185 5.20 -4.86 17.13
CA LEU A 185 5.69 -3.51 16.82
C LEU A 185 4.97 -2.89 15.62
N LEU A 186 4.70 -3.68 14.57
CA LEU A 186 3.98 -3.25 13.39
C LEU A 186 2.52 -2.92 13.69
N GLU A 187 1.82 -3.77 14.44
CA GLU A 187 0.45 -3.55 14.89
C GLU A 187 0.33 -2.31 15.78
N ARG A 188 1.27 -2.13 16.71
CA ARG A 188 1.31 -0.94 17.56
C ARG A 188 1.59 0.31 16.74
N ALA A 189 2.52 0.26 15.79
CA ALA A 189 2.77 1.36 14.88
C ALA A 189 1.52 1.66 14.03
N LEU A 190 0.82 0.66 13.52
CA LEU A 190 -0.46 0.86 12.83
C LEU A 190 -1.46 1.59 13.74
N ALA A 191 -1.71 1.08 14.95
CA ALA A 191 -2.66 1.65 15.90
C ALA A 191 -2.35 3.10 16.30
N GLU A 192 -1.09 3.45 16.55
CA GLU A 192 -0.67 4.82 16.88
C GLU A 192 -0.83 5.80 15.70
N ASN A 193 -0.93 5.26 14.48
CA ASN A 193 -0.94 6.02 13.24
C ASN A 193 -2.25 5.95 12.45
N SER A 194 -3.19 5.05 12.78
CA SER A 194 -4.56 5.07 12.25
C SER A 194 -5.34 6.31 12.69
#